data_AF-X5UL65-F1
#
_entry.id   AF-X5UL65-F1
#
_cell.length_a   1.000
_cell.length_b   1.000
_cell.length_c   1.000
_cell.angle_alpha   90.00
_cell.angle_beta   90.00
_cell.angle_gamma   90.00
#
_symmetry.space_group_name_H-M   'P 1'
#
loop_
_entity.id
_entity.type
_entity.pdbx_description
1 polymer ?
#
loop_
_entity_poly.entity_id
_entity_poly.type
_entity_poly.pdbx_seq_one_letter_code
_entity_poly.pdbx_strand_id
1 'polypeptide(L)'
;MSKAKQRRVTDKEARRILGRLRLKDGDLGGQVLAASNNVLAQMKALMWLSEAWPEVEATLRPLFMLHHAEWMAQFEVSKRVSFRTLFQWAQALTTTMRIMGMPPTSELLAAQAMASALAEAELRRRGFFGEGAELELV
;
A
#
# COMPACT_ATOMS: atom_id res chain seq x y z
N MET A 1 10.38 19.33 11.63
CA MET A 1 10.79 18.52 10.45
C MET A 1 9.87 18.85 9.28
N SER A 2 10.34 18.84 8.03
CA SER A 2 9.45 19.05 6.87
C SER A 2 8.56 17.83 6.62
N LYS A 3 7.31 18.03 6.14
CA LYS A 3 6.34 16.95 5.83
C LYS A 3 6.93 15.89 4.88
N ALA A 4 7.75 16.32 3.91
CA ALA A 4 8.44 15.41 2.98
C ALA A 4 9.48 14.51 3.67
N LYS A 5 10.20 15.03 4.67
CA LYS A 5 11.14 14.25 5.47
C LYS A 5 10.40 13.22 6.34
N GLN A 6 9.25 13.61 6.91
CA GLN A 6 8.40 12.71 7.69
C GLN A 6 7.85 11.56 6.85
N ARG A 7 7.33 11.82 5.65
CA ARG A 7 6.90 10.80 4.67
C ARG A 7 8.00 9.76 4.40
N ARG A 8 9.22 10.22 4.08
CA ARG A 8 10.36 9.32 3.82
C ARG A 8 10.72 8.45 5.03
N VAL A 9 10.61 9.00 6.24
CA VAL A 9 10.84 8.23 7.47
C VAL A 9 9.76 7.17 7.65
N THR A 10 8.49 7.53 7.48
CA THR A 10 7.36 6.59 7.54
C THR A 10 7.51 5.47 6.52
N ASP A 11 7.90 5.77 5.28
CA ASP A 11 8.11 4.77 4.22
C ASP A 11 9.24 3.79 4.54
N LYS A 12 10.37 4.33 5.03
CA LYS A 12 11.51 3.51 5.41
C LYS A 12 11.15 2.57 6.56
N GLU A 13 10.40 3.09 7.52
CA GLU A 13 9.95 2.34 8.69
C GLU A 13 8.93 1.26 8.33
N ALA A 14 7.94 1.57 7.48
CA ALA A 14 6.98 0.59 6.99
C ALA A 14 7.67 -0.58 6.27
N ARG A 15 8.66 -0.31 5.41
CA ARG A 15 9.47 -1.35 4.76
C ARG A 15 10.26 -2.19 5.77
N ARG A 16 10.79 -1.55 6.82
CA ARG A 16 11.51 -2.24 7.89
C ARG A 16 10.60 -3.19 8.67
N ILE A 17 9.36 -2.78 8.94
CA ILE A 17 8.34 -3.64 9.56
C ILE A 17 8.09 -4.87 8.68
N LEU A 18 7.77 -4.67 7.40
CA LEU A 18 7.50 -5.76 6.46
C LEU A 18 8.65 -6.77 6.35
N GLY A 19 9.88 -6.28 6.28
CA GLY A 19 11.08 -7.13 6.20
C GLY A 19 11.35 -7.99 7.45
N ARG A 20 10.61 -7.78 8.54
CA ARG A 20 10.75 -8.53 9.80
C ARG A 20 9.57 -9.47 10.06
N LEU A 21 8.57 -9.48 9.20
CA LEU A 21 7.39 -10.32 9.37
C LEU A 21 7.75 -11.80 9.21
N ARG A 22 7.17 -12.61 10.08
CA ARG A 22 7.24 -14.06 10.03
C ARG A 22 5.95 -14.58 9.44
N LEU A 23 5.94 -14.72 8.12
CA LEU A 23 4.75 -15.13 7.36
C LEU A 23 4.19 -16.50 7.81
N LYS A 24 5.05 -17.37 8.37
CA LYS A 24 4.68 -18.71 8.85
C LYS A 24 3.96 -18.72 10.20
N ASP A 25 4.11 -17.67 11.00
CA ASP A 25 3.64 -17.64 12.39
C ASP A 25 2.15 -17.22 12.50
N GLY A 26 1.53 -16.77 11.40
CA GLY A 26 0.18 -16.21 11.41
C GLY A 26 0.09 -14.86 12.14
N ASP A 27 -1.10 -14.27 12.19
CA ASP A 27 -1.37 -12.95 12.79
C ASP A 27 -0.43 -11.83 12.31
N LEU A 28 -0.41 -11.58 11.00
CA LEU A 28 0.38 -10.51 10.41
C LEU A 28 -0.01 -9.12 10.95
N GLY A 29 -1.28 -8.94 11.32
CA GLY A 29 -1.79 -7.72 11.94
C GLY A 29 -1.09 -7.42 13.27
N GLY A 30 -1.13 -8.38 14.21
CA GLY A 30 -0.45 -8.26 15.50
C GLY A 30 1.06 -8.08 15.37
N GLN A 31 1.70 -8.79 14.43
CA GLN A 31 3.13 -8.63 14.16
C GLN A 31 3.49 -7.21 13.70
N VAL A 32 2.67 -6.59 12.84
CA VAL A 32 2.88 -5.20 12.40
C VAL A 32 2.72 -4.22 13.56
N LEU A 33 1.68 -4.41 14.39
CA LEU A 33 1.44 -3.55 15.56
C LEU A 33 2.60 -3.63 16.57
N ALA A 34 3.16 -4.81 16.79
CA ALA A 34 4.28 -5.01 17.71
C ALA A 34 5.63 -4.47 17.18
N ALA A 35 5.77 -4.27 15.86
CA ALA A 35 7.06 -3.97 15.24
C ALA A 35 7.50 -2.50 15.35
N SER A 36 6.59 -1.56 15.64
CA SER A 36 6.88 -0.12 15.71
C SER A 36 5.84 0.62 16.54
N ASN A 37 6.19 1.75 17.14
CA ASN A 37 5.22 2.67 17.76
C ASN A 37 4.77 3.79 16.79
N ASN A 38 5.29 3.80 15.56
CA ASN A 38 4.91 4.77 14.55
C ASN A 38 3.63 4.29 13.84
N VAL A 39 2.48 4.80 14.29
CA VAL A 39 1.16 4.40 13.78
C VAL A 39 1.03 4.59 12.27
N LEU A 40 1.57 5.68 11.71
CA LEU A 40 1.53 5.89 10.25
C LEU A 40 2.36 4.85 9.49
N ALA A 41 3.45 4.35 10.07
CA ALA A 41 4.25 3.30 9.47
C ALA A 41 3.55 1.93 9.59
N GLN A 42 2.89 1.65 10.71
CA GLN A 42 2.04 0.46 10.88
C GLN A 42 0.90 0.46 9.86
N MET A 43 0.14 1.56 9.77
CA MET A 43 -0.97 1.70 8.81
C MET A 43 -0.49 1.49 7.37
N LYS A 44 0.69 2.04 7.02
CA LYS A 44 1.27 1.87 5.69
C LYS A 44 1.74 0.44 5.41
N ALA A 45 2.30 -0.25 6.40
CA ALA A 45 2.67 -1.65 6.29
C ALA A 45 1.42 -2.55 6.13
N LEU A 46 0.38 -2.34 6.95
CA LEU A 46 -0.90 -3.05 6.85
C LEU A 46 -1.59 -2.80 5.50
N MET A 47 -1.57 -1.56 5.01
CA MET A 47 -2.11 -1.21 3.69
C MET A 47 -1.40 -2.00 2.59
N TRP A 48 -0.06 -2.07 2.61
CA TRP A 48 0.70 -2.86 1.64
C TRP A 48 0.43 -4.37 1.75
N LEU A 49 0.19 -4.89 2.96
CA LEU A 49 -0.16 -6.29 3.15
C LEU A 49 -1.58 -6.63 2.69
N SER A 50 -2.53 -5.70 2.83
CA SER A 50 -3.95 -5.96 2.54
C SER A 50 -4.26 -6.34 1.08
N GLU A 51 -3.35 -6.09 0.14
CA GLU A 51 -3.52 -6.60 -1.23
C GLU A 51 -3.40 -8.13 -1.33
N ALA A 52 -2.57 -8.75 -0.47
CA ALA A 52 -2.32 -10.20 -0.50
C ALA A 52 -2.86 -10.95 0.74
N TRP A 53 -3.15 -10.24 1.84
CA TRP A 53 -3.71 -10.79 3.07
C TRP A 53 -4.90 -9.94 3.55
N PRO A 54 -6.12 -10.16 3.01
CA PRO A 54 -7.29 -9.35 3.32
C PRO A 54 -7.64 -9.29 4.81
N GLU A 55 -7.29 -10.32 5.59
CA GLU A 55 -7.53 -10.38 7.04
C GLU A 55 -6.86 -9.24 7.82
N VAL A 56 -5.76 -8.67 7.29
CA VAL A 56 -5.08 -7.54 7.93
C VAL A 56 -5.90 -6.24 7.86
N GLU A 57 -6.90 -6.17 6.99
CA GLU A 57 -7.82 -5.03 6.91
C GLU A 57 -8.61 -4.84 8.20
N ALA A 58 -8.95 -5.94 8.91
CA ALA A 58 -9.61 -5.89 10.20
C ALA A 58 -8.74 -5.17 11.27
N THR A 59 -7.42 -5.25 11.14
CA THR A 59 -6.46 -4.54 12.00
C THR A 59 -6.26 -3.08 11.55
N LEU A 60 -6.26 -2.85 10.23
CA LEU A 60 -6.07 -1.52 9.65
C LEU A 60 -7.25 -0.58 9.88
N ARG A 61 -8.49 -1.10 9.81
CA ARG A 61 -9.72 -0.31 9.96
C ARG A 61 -9.78 0.51 11.26
N PRO A 62 -9.58 -0.05 12.47
CA PRO A 62 -9.64 0.74 13.69
C PRO A 62 -8.52 1.79 13.77
N LEU A 63 -7.30 1.47 13.31
CA LEU A 63 -6.22 2.45 13.24
C LEU A 63 -6.56 3.62 12.30
N PHE A 64 -7.15 3.31 11.14
CA PHE A 64 -7.58 4.33 10.20
C PHE A 64 -8.64 5.24 10.82
N MET A 65 -9.67 4.71 11.48
CA MET A 65 -10.71 5.52 12.11
C MET A 65 -10.11 6.51 13.13
N LEU A 66 -9.13 6.06 13.92
CA LEU A 66 -8.49 6.87 14.95
C LEU A 66 -7.52 7.92 14.37
N HIS A 67 -6.81 7.60 13.29
CA HIS A 67 -5.72 8.41 12.74
C HIS A 67 -5.97 8.94 11.31
N HIS A 68 -7.21 8.96 10.84
CA HIS A 68 -7.55 9.33 9.45
C HIS A 68 -7.02 10.71 9.06
N ALA A 69 -7.05 11.70 9.96
CA ALA A 69 -6.56 13.05 9.67
C ALA A 69 -5.04 13.07 9.40
N GLU A 70 -4.27 12.34 10.22
CA GLU A 70 -2.81 12.22 10.08
C GLU A 70 -2.42 11.42 8.82
N TRP A 71 -3.23 10.42 8.50
CA TRP A 71 -3.12 9.64 7.28
C TRP A 71 -3.42 10.49 6.04
N MET A 72 -4.51 11.26 6.05
CA MET A 72 -4.90 12.10 4.92
C MET A 72 -3.89 13.22 4.65
N ALA A 73 -3.23 13.74 5.70
CA ALA A 73 -2.13 14.70 5.56
C ALA A 73 -0.92 14.14 4.76
N GLN A 74 -0.82 12.81 4.59
CA GLN A 74 0.20 12.18 3.74
C GLN A 74 -0.06 12.35 2.24
N PHE A 75 -1.27 12.77 1.81
CA PHE A 75 -1.65 12.87 0.39
C PHE A 75 -1.61 14.28 -0.19
N GLU A 76 -1.16 15.30 0.55
CA GLU A 76 -1.02 16.65 -0.01
C GLU A 76 -0.15 16.64 -1.29
N VAL A 77 -0.77 17.08 -2.39
CA VAL A 77 -0.24 17.07 -3.75
C VAL A 77 0.71 18.24 -3.95
N SER A 78 2.02 17.99 -3.88
CA SER A 78 3.04 18.95 -4.32
C SER A 78 3.09 19.02 -5.85
N LYS A 79 3.22 20.21 -6.45
CA LYS A 79 3.14 20.45 -7.92
C LYS A 79 4.11 19.66 -8.84
N ARG A 80 4.99 18.82 -8.31
CA ARG A 80 5.90 17.93 -9.06
C ARG A 80 5.94 16.55 -8.38
N VAL A 81 4.93 15.74 -8.66
CA VAL A 81 4.85 14.36 -8.15
C VAL A 81 5.31 13.41 -9.26
N SER A 82 6.20 12.47 -8.95
CA SER A 82 6.56 11.43 -9.92
C SER A 82 5.38 10.47 -10.14
N PHE A 83 5.29 9.86 -11.32
CA PHE A 83 4.25 8.86 -11.62
C PHE A 83 4.17 7.74 -10.56
N ARG A 84 5.34 7.25 -10.10
CA ARG A 84 5.42 6.25 -9.02
C ARG A 84 4.73 6.72 -7.73
N THR A 85 4.86 8.01 -7.40
CA THR A 85 4.25 8.57 -6.19
C THR A 85 2.74 8.76 -6.36
N LEU A 86 2.29 9.18 -7.56
CA LEU A 86 0.87 9.23 -7.89
C LEU A 86 0.22 7.85 -7.79
N PHE A 87 0.88 6.81 -8.31
CA PHE A 87 0.39 5.43 -8.22
C PHE A 87 0.24 4.96 -6.78
N GLN A 88 1.24 5.23 -5.93
CA GLN A 88 1.18 4.89 -4.51
C GLN A 88 0.04 5.63 -3.79
N TRP A 89 -0.26 6.87 -4.19
CA TRP A 89 -1.41 7.60 -3.65
C TRP A 89 -2.73 7.01 -4.13
N ALA A 90 -2.84 6.61 -5.40
CA ALA A 90 -4.02 5.95 -5.93
C ALA A 90 -4.30 4.63 -5.19
N GLN A 91 -3.29 3.76 -5.02
CA GLN A 91 -3.44 2.52 -4.23
C GLN A 91 -3.89 2.79 -2.79
N ALA A 92 -3.31 3.81 -2.16
CA ALA A 92 -3.65 4.16 -0.79
C ALA A 92 -5.07 4.72 -0.66
N LEU A 93 -5.53 5.50 -1.65
CA LEU A 93 -6.91 5.96 -1.76
C LEU A 93 -7.87 4.79 -1.96
N THR A 94 -7.56 3.84 -2.85
CA THR A 94 -8.36 2.62 -3.04
C THR A 94 -8.53 1.85 -1.73
N THR A 95 -7.42 1.64 -1.01
CA THR A 95 -7.44 0.93 0.27
C THR A 95 -8.26 1.70 1.30
N THR A 96 -8.11 3.03 1.34
CA THR A 96 -8.89 3.92 2.20
C THR A 96 -10.40 3.82 1.92
N MET A 97 -10.80 3.84 0.65
CA MET A 97 -12.21 3.68 0.24
C MET A 97 -12.75 2.31 0.67
N ARG A 98 -12.00 1.24 0.44
CA ARG A 98 -12.37 -0.12 0.85
C ARG A 98 -12.56 -0.24 2.37
N ILE A 99 -11.65 0.33 3.16
CA ILE A 99 -11.76 0.35 4.63
C ILE A 99 -13.05 1.04 5.08
N MET A 100 -13.42 2.14 4.41
CA MET A 100 -14.65 2.90 4.65
C MET A 100 -15.91 2.23 4.08
N GLY A 101 -15.79 1.05 3.45
CA GLY A 101 -16.92 0.35 2.84
C GLY A 101 -17.45 1.03 1.56
N MET A 102 -16.66 1.94 0.97
CA MET A 102 -17.00 2.57 -0.30
C MET A 102 -16.38 1.77 -1.46
N PRO A 103 -17.17 1.44 -2.50
CA PRO A 103 -16.63 0.79 -3.68
C PRO A 103 -15.67 1.73 -4.42
N PRO A 104 -14.55 1.24 -4.97
CA PRO A 104 -13.68 2.03 -5.81
C PRO A 104 -14.43 2.54 -7.05
N THR A 105 -14.18 3.78 -7.47
CA THR A 105 -14.79 4.32 -8.69
C THR A 105 -14.21 3.65 -9.93
N SER A 106 -14.96 3.63 -11.03
CA SER A 106 -14.51 3.08 -12.32
C SER A 106 -13.23 3.75 -12.83
N GLU A 107 -13.09 5.05 -12.62
CA GLU A 107 -11.90 5.84 -12.96
C GLU A 107 -10.66 5.38 -12.19
N LEU A 108 -10.82 5.08 -10.90
CA LEU A 108 -9.74 4.58 -10.04
C LEU A 108 -9.32 3.16 -10.46
N LEU A 109 -10.29 2.29 -10.78
CA LEU A 109 -10.04 0.95 -11.29
C LEU A 109 -9.29 0.99 -12.63
N ALA A 110 -9.69 1.88 -13.54
CA ALA A 110 -9.00 2.07 -14.82
C ALA A 110 -7.56 2.56 -14.62
N ALA A 111 -7.33 3.51 -13.72
CA ALA A 111 -5.99 4.00 -13.41
C ALA A 111 -5.10 2.91 -12.79
N GLN A 112 -5.66 2.06 -11.92
CA GLN A 112 -4.94 0.90 -11.37
C GLN A 112 -4.60 -0.12 -12.44
N ALA A 113 -5.56 -0.51 -13.28
CA ALA A 113 -5.33 -1.46 -14.38
C ALA A 113 -4.23 -0.97 -15.33
N MET A 114 -4.27 0.30 -15.71
CA MET A 114 -3.26 0.91 -16.58
C MET A 114 -1.87 0.89 -15.95
N ALA A 115 -1.76 1.20 -14.66
CA ALA A 115 -0.48 1.20 -13.97
C ALA A 115 0.06 -0.22 -13.72
N SER A 116 -0.79 -1.21 -13.45
CA SER A 116 -0.41 -2.62 -13.38
C SER A 116 0.11 -3.11 -14.73
N ALA A 117 -0.56 -2.77 -15.84
CA ALA A 117 -0.10 -3.11 -17.18
C ALA A 117 1.27 -2.49 -17.51
N LEU A 118 1.51 -1.23 -17.11
CA LEU A 118 2.81 -0.58 -17.28
C LEU A 118 3.91 -1.26 -16.45
N ALA A 119 3.60 -1.63 -15.20
CA ALA A 119 4.54 -2.35 -14.34
C ALA A 119 4.89 -3.73 -14.91
N GLU A 120 3.89 -4.46 -15.42
CA GLU A 120 4.05 -5.77 -16.05
C GLU A 120 4.86 -5.67 -17.35
N ALA A 121 4.58 -4.69 -18.21
CA ALA A 121 5.35 -4.44 -19.43
C ALA A 121 6.83 -4.14 -19.13
N GLU A 122 7.11 -3.38 -18.07
CA GLU A 122 8.48 -3.10 -17.63
C GLU A 122 9.17 -4.34 -17.04
N LEU A 123 8.45 -5.19 -16.31
CA LEU A 123 8.97 -6.46 -15.82
C LEU A 123 9.27 -7.44 -16.97
N ARG A 124 8.40 -7.51 -17.99
CA ARG A 124 8.65 -8.27 -19.24
C ARG A 124 9.88 -7.76 -19.98
N ARG A 125 10.01 -6.43 -20.15
CA ARG A 125 11.19 -5.79 -20.76
C ARG A 125 12.49 -6.13 -20.04
N ARG A 126 12.43 -6.36 -18.72
CA ARG A 126 13.57 -6.74 -17.88
C ARG A 126 13.78 -8.25 -17.78
N GLY A 127 13.00 -9.07 -18.50
CA GLY A 127 13.14 -10.52 -18.54
C GLY A 127 12.66 -11.24 -17.28
N PHE A 128 11.81 -10.61 -16.45
CA PHE A 128 11.27 -11.25 -15.24
C PHE A 128 10.16 -12.28 -15.51
N PHE A 129 9.60 -12.30 -16.72
CA PHE A 129 8.67 -13.33 -17.17
C PHE A 129 9.34 -14.10 -18.30
N GLY A 130 9.57 -15.40 -18.09
CA GLY A 130 10.06 -16.30 -19.14
C GLY A 130 8.98 -16.53 -20.20
N GLU A 131 9.40 -16.74 -21.45
CA GLU A 131 8.54 -17.22 -22.53
C GLU A 131 7.91 -18.56 -22.10
N GLY A 132 6.64 -18.56 -21.71
CA GLY A 132 5.90 -19.81 -21.42
C GLY A 132 4.88 -19.79 -20.29
N ALA A 133 4.72 -18.71 -19.53
CA ALA A 133 3.62 -18.63 -18.55
C ALA A 133 2.33 -18.13 -19.22
N GLU A 134 1.59 -19.04 -19.85
CA GLU A 134 0.17 -18.83 -20.10
C GLU A 134 -0.55 -18.66 -18.75
N LEU A 135 -1.26 -17.55 -18.61
CA LEU A 135 -1.98 -17.16 -17.41
C LEU A 135 -3.33 -17.89 -17.38
N GLU A 136 -3.51 -18.83 -16.45
CA GLU A 136 -4.85 -19.16 -15.97
C GLU A 136 -5.38 -18.00 -15.13
N LEU A 137 -6.45 -17.38 -15.61
CA LEU A 137 -7.27 -16.44 -14.85
C LEU A 137 -8.16 -17.24 -13.90
N VAL A 138 -7.91 -17.16 -12.60
CA VAL A 138 -8.88 -17.52 -11.54
C VAL A 138 -9.11 -16.31 -10.66
#